data_AF-A0A2D6E2V0-F1
#
_entry.id   AF-A0A2D6E2V0-F1
#
_cell.length_a   1.000
_cell.length_b   1.000
_cell.length_c   1.000
_cell.angle_alpha   90.00
_cell.angle_beta   90.00
_cell.angle_gamma   90.00
#
_symmetry.space_group_name_H-M   'P 1'
#
loop_
_entity.id
_entity.type
_entity.pdbx_description
1 polymer ?
#
loop_
_entity_poly.entity_id
_entity_poly.type
_entity_poly.pdbx_seq_one_letter_code
_entity_poly.pdbx_strand_id
1 'polypeptide(L)'
;MSAKKWKYTARFEDVIHASSDLGGMQLSEASLDSLQDLIPEDVDLDRNIDLMAVAFNAAVINKFNRNGDGISTEAAINIKDLFIHKPTNIEHDKDQVVGHIVSSAFSKFDDSSDILSIADVADGQDAFNLSLGAVVYRTVNSEFAELLESSNEEDSDYYMSVSASWEIGFNDYALAVGSDDLKNAAIISDATLIEELSKHLKSFGGNGKLEDGTPIHRLIVGEIYPLGIGFTTNPAADVQGVYVKKDKDEEESGAKVAVDEVIRREREQQEKSSLSDESNVIQENQQNSSDIMDTEKLITEFKELLDEKMKTKDFSEDAVASITKVFHDAIKERSEDYVEEVEKAKAEKEESETAREAMVTQVSDLEEKLQSTEDKLQALEEDAQQREATARFNARMESVDSTYDLSDEDRTIVAAEINGLDDTDESFAAYQEKLTVVWKHKSKEFIEQLAKEMEDKIQSEVEKRLSTASTDETTEQPTEEVAEEISTDAIEEVLDQVEAATDGVVNNNGESVEREASLRDRFAKAFKDSVKFTF
;
A
#
# COMPACT_ATOMS: atom_id res chain seq x y z
N MET A 1 -28.90 -28.43 61.71
CA MET A 1 -28.87 -29.31 60.52
C MET A 1 -27.58 -30.11 60.54
N SER A 2 -27.53 -31.32 59.99
CA SER A 2 -26.28 -32.10 59.96
C SER A 2 -25.37 -31.58 58.84
N ALA A 3 -24.10 -31.31 59.15
CA ALA A 3 -23.13 -30.86 58.15
C ALA A 3 -22.80 -32.00 57.19
N LYS A 4 -22.99 -31.79 55.88
CA LYS A 4 -22.54 -32.75 54.85
C LYS A 4 -21.02 -32.90 54.94
N LYS A 5 -20.57 -34.10 55.29
CA LYS A 5 -19.14 -34.43 55.37
C LYS A 5 -18.65 -34.82 53.98
N TRP A 6 -18.01 -33.88 53.29
CA TRP A 6 -17.43 -34.10 51.96
C TRP A 6 -16.35 -35.19 52.00
N LYS A 7 -16.23 -35.96 50.91
CA LYS A 7 -15.31 -37.12 50.83
C LYS A 7 -13.83 -36.69 50.77
N TYR A 8 -13.59 -35.53 50.16
CA TYR A 8 -12.28 -34.87 50.06
C TYR A 8 -12.49 -33.37 50.33
N THR A 9 -11.46 -32.72 50.85
CA THR A 9 -11.44 -31.27 51.11
C THR A 9 -10.08 -30.74 50.71
N ALA A 10 -10.02 -29.98 49.62
CA ALA A 10 -8.83 -29.18 49.31
C ALA A 10 -8.79 -27.95 50.22
N ARG A 11 -7.57 -27.48 50.51
CA ARG A 11 -7.29 -26.13 50.99
C ARG A 11 -6.18 -25.58 50.12
N PHE A 12 -6.39 -24.38 49.61
CA PHE A 12 -5.37 -23.58 48.96
C PHE A 12 -4.86 -22.59 50.01
N GLU A 13 -3.58 -22.24 49.94
CA GLU A 13 -2.98 -21.27 50.88
C GLU A 13 -3.23 -19.83 50.44
N ASP A 14 -3.45 -19.62 49.13
CA ASP A 14 -3.89 -18.37 48.52
C ASP A 14 -5.41 -18.19 48.46
N VAL A 15 -5.84 -16.93 48.34
CA VAL A 15 -7.24 -16.52 48.24
C VAL A 15 -7.73 -16.68 46.80
N ILE A 16 -8.34 -17.83 46.49
CA ILE A 16 -9.01 -18.02 45.20
C ILE A 16 -10.24 -17.10 45.11
N HIS A 17 -10.14 -16.08 44.27
CA HIS A 17 -11.28 -15.32 43.77
C HIS A 17 -11.89 -16.05 42.57
N ALA A 18 -13.09 -16.61 42.76
CA ALA A 18 -13.93 -17.03 41.65
C ALA A 18 -14.77 -15.83 41.19
N SER A 19 -14.26 -15.01 40.28
CA SER A 19 -15.11 -14.07 39.53
C SER A 19 -15.75 -14.77 38.35
N SER A 20 -17.00 -14.39 38.06
CA SER A 20 -17.70 -14.70 36.81
C SER A 20 -17.71 -13.47 35.88
N ASP A 21 -16.71 -12.62 36.05
CA ASP A 21 -16.54 -11.32 35.41
C ASP A 21 -15.02 -11.08 35.42
N LEU A 22 -14.43 -10.96 34.23
CA LEU A 22 -12.99 -10.76 34.02
C LEU A 22 -12.67 -9.31 33.63
N GLY A 23 -13.70 -8.46 33.49
CA GLY A 23 -13.57 -7.07 33.05
C GLY A 23 -12.62 -6.25 33.94
N GLY A 24 -11.49 -5.84 33.36
CA GLY A 24 -10.51 -4.98 34.03
C GLY A 24 -9.30 -5.71 34.63
N MET A 25 -9.15 -7.03 34.42
CA MET A 25 -7.82 -7.64 34.49
C MET A 25 -7.08 -7.42 33.16
N GLN A 26 -5.79 -7.09 33.24
CA GLN A 26 -4.89 -7.12 32.07
C GLN A 26 -4.53 -8.58 31.80
N LEU A 27 -5.45 -9.30 31.16
CA LEU A 27 -5.18 -10.61 30.59
C LEU A 27 -4.32 -10.40 29.33
N SER A 28 -3.31 -11.26 29.16
CA SER A 28 -2.65 -11.43 27.86
C SER A 28 -3.59 -12.29 27.02
N GLU A 29 -4.50 -11.64 26.30
CA GLU A 29 -5.35 -12.30 25.32
C GLU A 29 -4.50 -12.46 24.05
N ALA A 30 -4.16 -13.72 23.73
CA ALA A 30 -3.33 -14.03 22.57
C ALA A 30 -4.16 -13.78 21.30
N SER A 31 -3.85 -12.71 20.59
CA SER A 31 -4.63 -12.25 19.45
C SER A 31 -3.76 -11.93 18.24
N LEU A 32 -4.33 -12.17 17.06
CA LEU A 32 -3.78 -11.81 15.76
C LEU A 32 -4.34 -10.48 15.25
N ASP A 33 -5.12 -9.74 16.05
CA ASP A 33 -5.68 -8.42 15.68
C ASP A 33 -4.61 -7.42 15.21
N SER A 34 -3.40 -7.48 15.79
CA SER A 34 -2.24 -6.67 15.39
C SER A 34 -1.81 -6.92 13.93
N LEU A 35 -2.23 -8.03 13.33
CA LEU A 35 -2.00 -8.35 11.92
C LEU A 35 -3.07 -7.76 10.99
N GLN A 36 -4.11 -7.07 11.50
CA GLN A 36 -5.13 -6.40 10.68
C GLN A 36 -4.49 -5.40 9.69
N ASP A 37 -3.42 -4.70 10.10
CA ASP A 37 -2.66 -3.75 9.29
C ASP A 37 -1.99 -4.38 8.05
N LEU A 38 -1.88 -5.71 7.98
CA LEU A 38 -1.43 -6.41 6.78
C LEU A 38 -2.50 -6.49 5.69
N ILE A 39 -3.77 -6.24 5.99
CA ILE A 39 -4.85 -6.35 5.01
C ILE A 39 -5.03 -4.99 4.32
N PRO A 40 -4.58 -4.83 3.06
CA PRO A 40 -4.44 -3.51 2.46
C PRO A 40 -5.79 -2.88 2.13
N GLU A 41 -5.84 -1.54 2.16
CA GLU A 41 -7.06 -0.76 1.98
C GLU A 41 -7.50 -0.62 0.50
N ASP A 42 -6.67 -1.05 -0.45
CA ASP A 42 -7.01 -1.05 -1.89
C ASP A 42 -7.96 -2.21 -2.29
N VAL A 43 -8.01 -3.27 -1.48
CA VAL A 43 -8.98 -4.37 -1.62
C VAL A 43 -10.30 -3.99 -0.95
N ASP A 44 -11.20 -3.41 -1.75
CA ASP A 44 -12.58 -3.05 -1.43
C ASP A 44 -13.45 -4.31 -1.19
N LEU A 45 -13.39 -4.88 0.02
CA LEU A 45 -14.11 -6.11 0.38
C LEU A 45 -15.63 -5.94 0.31
N ASP A 46 -16.16 -4.78 0.73
CA ASP A 46 -17.59 -4.45 0.69
C ASP A 46 -18.20 -4.61 -0.72
N ARG A 47 -17.39 -4.38 -1.77
CA ARG A 47 -17.80 -4.58 -3.17
C ARG A 47 -17.35 -5.89 -3.79
N ASN A 48 -16.32 -6.54 -3.24
CA ASN A 48 -15.80 -7.83 -3.72
C ASN A 48 -16.14 -8.95 -2.73
N ILE A 49 -17.45 -9.19 -2.54
CA ILE A 49 -18.03 -10.17 -1.61
C ILE A 49 -17.66 -11.64 -1.89
N ASP A 50 -16.99 -11.92 -3.00
CA ASP A 50 -16.39 -13.20 -3.35
C ASP A 50 -14.98 -13.40 -2.72
N LEU A 51 -14.45 -12.37 -2.08
CA LEU A 51 -13.15 -12.36 -1.42
C LEU A 51 -13.30 -12.42 0.11
N MET A 52 -12.26 -12.92 0.77
CA MET A 52 -12.06 -12.86 2.21
C MET A 52 -10.60 -12.45 2.45
N ALA A 53 -10.37 -11.38 3.19
CA ALA A 53 -9.01 -11.01 3.57
C ALA A 53 -8.62 -11.62 4.91
N VAL A 54 -7.42 -12.19 4.95
CA VAL A 54 -6.87 -12.89 6.11
C VAL A 54 -5.43 -12.45 6.37
N ALA A 55 -4.98 -12.54 7.63
CA ALA A 55 -3.61 -12.27 8.01
C ALA A 55 -3.11 -13.31 9.02
N PHE A 56 -1.84 -13.70 8.92
CA PHE A 56 -1.31 -14.82 9.71
C PHE A 56 0.20 -14.79 9.87
N ASN A 57 0.68 -15.45 10.94
CA ASN A 57 2.09 -15.78 11.13
C ASN A 57 2.40 -17.06 10.31
N ALA A 58 3.30 -16.96 9.33
CA ALA A 58 3.61 -18.03 8.37
C ALA A 58 4.82 -18.88 8.75
N ALA A 59 5.78 -18.29 9.47
CA ALA A 59 7.00 -18.94 9.94
C ALA A 59 7.65 -18.16 11.08
N VAL A 60 8.45 -18.85 11.90
CA VAL A 60 9.27 -18.24 12.96
C VAL A 60 10.73 -18.15 12.48
N ILE A 61 11.28 -16.94 12.47
CA ILE A 61 12.65 -16.64 12.05
C ILE A 61 13.62 -16.84 13.22
N ASN A 62 14.89 -17.15 12.94
CA ASN A 62 15.93 -17.47 13.94
C ASN A 62 15.60 -18.68 14.85
N LYS A 63 14.65 -19.52 14.44
CA LYS A 63 14.23 -20.75 15.13
C LYS A 63 14.10 -21.89 14.13
N PHE A 64 14.33 -23.12 14.57
CA PHE A 64 14.12 -24.32 13.75
C PHE A 64 12.76 -24.94 14.00
N ASN A 65 12.05 -25.23 12.91
CA ASN A 65 10.68 -25.75 12.94
C ASN A 65 10.62 -27.26 13.23
N ARG A 66 9.42 -27.84 13.29
CA ARG A 66 9.17 -29.27 13.55
C ARG A 66 9.84 -30.19 12.51
N ASN A 67 10.00 -29.74 11.27
CA ASN A 67 10.72 -30.45 10.21
C ASN A 67 12.25 -30.31 10.32
N GLY A 68 12.75 -29.47 11.24
CA GLY A 68 14.17 -29.20 11.43
C GLY A 68 14.73 -28.15 10.48
N ASP A 69 13.88 -27.35 9.84
CA ASP A 69 14.25 -26.28 8.90
C ASP A 69 14.10 -24.90 9.54
N GLY A 70 14.94 -23.94 9.13
CA GLY A 70 14.87 -22.54 9.59
C GLY A 70 15.73 -21.61 8.75
N ILE A 71 15.51 -20.30 8.89
CA ILE A 71 16.28 -19.23 8.22
C ILE A 71 16.74 -18.16 9.21
N SER A 72 17.77 -17.40 8.83
CA SER A 72 18.28 -16.24 9.57
C SER A 72 17.46 -14.97 9.28
N THR A 73 17.62 -13.95 10.13
CA THR A 73 17.17 -12.56 9.89
C THR A 73 17.49 -12.07 8.48
N GLU A 74 18.74 -12.23 8.03
CA GLU A 74 19.22 -11.76 6.71
C GLU A 74 18.46 -12.45 5.56
N ALA A 75 18.31 -13.77 5.63
CA ALA A 75 17.53 -14.53 4.65
C ALA A 75 16.05 -14.12 4.67
N ALA A 76 15.46 -13.90 5.84
CA ALA A 76 14.08 -13.47 5.99
C ALA A 76 13.83 -12.09 5.37
N ILE A 77 14.72 -11.11 5.62
CA ILE A 77 14.64 -9.77 5.01
C ILE A 77 14.70 -9.87 3.48
N ASN A 78 15.62 -10.68 2.94
CA ASN A 78 15.80 -10.82 1.50
C ASN A 78 14.62 -11.50 0.76
N ILE A 79 13.82 -12.34 1.44
CA ILE A 79 12.69 -13.05 0.82
C ILE A 79 11.30 -12.50 1.19
N LYS A 80 11.19 -11.59 2.18
CA LYS A 80 9.92 -11.13 2.76
C LYS A 80 8.88 -10.79 1.68
N ASP A 81 9.25 -9.86 0.80
CA ASP A 81 8.37 -9.33 -0.25
C ASP A 81 8.23 -10.28 -1.46
N LEU A 82 9.10 -11.28 -1.58
CA LEU A 82 9.00 -12.32 -2.62
C LEU A 82 7.84 -13.30 -2.36
N PHE A 83 7.20 -13.25 -1.19
CA PHE A 83 5.91 -13.92 -0.94
C PHE A 83 4.72 -13.20 -1.60
N ILE A 84 4.81 -11.91 -1.93
CA ILE A 84 3.69 -11.16 -2.50
C ILE A 84 3.32 -11.73 -3.88
N HIS A 85 2.02 -11.85 -4.13
CA HIS A 85 1.39 -12.53 -5.28
C HIS A 85 1.67 -14.05 -5.42
N LYS A 86 2.25 -14.71 -4.40
CA LYS A 86 2.31 -16.18 -4.37
C LYS A 86 0.94 -16.77 -3.99
N PRO A 87 0.60 -17.98 -4.47
CA PRO A 87 -0.64 -18.65 -4.13
C PRO A 87 -0.72 -19.02 -2.64
N THR A 88 -1.94 -19.04 -2.11
CA THR A 88 -2.28 -19.77 -0.88
C THR A 88 -3.10 -21.00 -1.24
N ASN A 89 -2.83 -22.12 -0.57
CA ASN A 89 -3.47 -23.42 -0.82
C ASN A 89 -3.92 -24.10 0.48
N ILE A 90 -4.58 -25.26 0.37
CA ILE A 90 -4.94 -26.12 1.52
C ILE A 90 -3.93 -27.26 1.66
N GLU A 91 -3.40 -27.45 2.87
CA GLU A 91 -2.53 -28.58 3.28
C GLU A 91 -1.36 -28.86 2.32
N HIS A 92 -0.79 -27.82 1.70
CA HIS A 92 0.31 -27.86 0.73
C HIS A 92 -0.01 -28.50 -0.64
N ASP A 93 -1.29 -28.71 -0.97
CA ASP A 93 -1.72 -29.22 -2.27
C ASP A 93 -1.80 -28.08 -3.31
N LYS A 94 -0.98 -28.17 -4.36
CA LYS A 94 -0.86 -27.15 -5.42
C LYS A 94 -2.02 -27.16 -6.42
N ASP A 95 -2.85 -28.19 -6.42
CA ASP A 95 -4.11 -28.20 -7.16
C ASP A 95 -5.26 -27.58 -6.33
N GLN A 96 -5.09 -27.38 -5.00
CA GLN A 96 -6.05 -26.75 -4.09
C GLN A 96 -5.71 -25.27 -3.78
N VAL A 97 -5.38 -24.48 -4.81
CA VAL A 97 -5.18 -23.03 -4.66
C VAL A 97 -6.49 -22.33 -4.31
N VAL A 98 -6.53 -21.68 -3.14
CA VAL A 98 -7.72 -20.98 -2.60
C VAL A 98 -7.55 -19.46 -2.55
N GLY A 99 -6.36 -18.93 -2.81
CA GLY A 99 -6.11 -17.49 -2.69
C GLY A 99 -4.72 -17.07 -3.16
N HIS A 100 -4.36 -15.84 -2.82
CA HIS A 100 -3.02 -15.30 -3.06
C HIS A 100 -2.60 -14.30 -1.97
N ILE A 101 -1.30 -14.12 -1.80
CA ILE A 101 -0.70 -13.24 -0.81
C ILE A 101 -0.64 -11.81 -1.38
N VAL A 102 -1.02 -10.82 -0.58
CA VAL A 102 -1.08 -9.40 -0.97
C VAL A 102 -0.09 -8.51 -0.21
N SER A 103 0.40 -8.94 0.95
CA SER A 103 1.32 -8.14 1.78
C SER A 103 2.26 -9.01 2.62
N SER A 104 3.30 -8.40 3.16
CA SER A 104 4.24 -9.05 4.07
C SER A 104 4.86 -8.08 5.07
N ALA A 105 5.06 -8.52 6.31
CA ALA A 105 5.80 -7.82 7.35
C ALA A 105 6.49 -8.82 8.30
N PHE A 106 7.12 -8.30 9.34
CA PHE A 106 7.55 -9.07 10.49
C PHE A 106 6.68 -8.72 11.70
N SER A 107 6.50 -9.64 12.62
CA SER A 107 5.85 -9.37 13.90
C SER A 107 6.58 -10.05 15.06
N LYS A 108 6.29 -9.64 16.30
CA LYS A 108 6.87 -10.26 17.48
C LYS A 108 6.49 -11.74 17.61
N PHE A 109 7.42 -12.55 18.09
CA PHE A 109 7.15 -13.93 18.51
C PHE A 109 6.62 -13.95 19.96
N ASP A 110 5.43 -13.38 20.15
CA ASP A 110 4.69 -13.34 21.42
C ASP A 110 3.17 -13.29 21.19
N ASP A 111 2.40 -13.28 22.29
CA ASP A 111 0.95 -13.33 22.31
C ASP A 111 0.26 -12.19 21.54
N SER A 112 0.91 -11.03 21.37
CA SER A 112 0.30 -9.86 20.72
C SER A 112 0.64 -9.70 19.25
N SER A 113 1.71 -10.38 18.76
CA SER A 113 2.12 -10.33 17.35
C SER A 113 2.20 -8.90 16.78
N ASP A 114 2.72 -7.95 17.56
CA ASP A 114 2.90 -6.56 17.11
C ASP A 114 3.79 -6.51 15.88
N ILE A 115 3.41 -5.72 14.86
CA ILE A 115 4.23 -5.50 13.66
C ILE A 115 5.58 -4.83 14.03
N LEU A 116 6.66 -5.34 13.45
CA LEU A 116 8.04 -4.89 13.62
C LEU A 116 8.57 -4.20 12.37
N SER A 117 9.38 -3.16 12.52
CA SER A 117 10.12 -2.58 11.40
C SER A 117 11.36 -3.41 11.06
N ILE A 118 11.88 -3.25 9.84
CA ILE A 118 13.14 -3.90 9.42
C ILE A 118 14.31 -3.49 10.34
N ALA A 119 14.29 -2.27 10.90
CA ALA A 119 15.33 -1.79 11.80
C ALA A 119 15.28 -2.47 13.18
N ASP A 120 14.11 -2.93 13.64
CA ASP A 120 13.97 -3.64 14.92
C ASP A 120 14.52 -5.07 14.85
N VAL A 121 14.49 -5.68 13.66
CA VAL A 121 14.95 -7.06 13.44
C VAL A 121 16.37 -7.17 12.87
N ALA A 122 16.89 -6.17 12.12
CA ALA A 122 18.13 -6.30 11.35
C ALA A 122 19.38 -6.67 12.18
N ASP A 123 19.57 -6.05 13.35
CA ASP A 123 20.65 -6.38 14.29
C ASP A 123 20.23 -7.49 15.29
N GLY A 124 18.99 -7.99 15.19
CA GLY A 124 18.37 -8.94 16.10
C GLY A 124 18.69 -10.41 15.79
N GLN A 125 18.99 -11.17 16.84
CA GLN A 125 19.16 -12.63 16.80
C GLN A 125 18.06 -13.40 17.56
N ASP A 126 17.09 -12.67 18.12
CA ASP A 126 15.92 -13.25 18.77
C ASP A 126 14.90 -13.75 17.73
N ALA A 127 13.94 -14.56 18.18
CA ALA A 127 12.89 -15.09 17.32
C ALA A 127 11.81 -14.03 17.06
N PHE A 128 11.32 -13.98 15.81
CA PHE A 128 10.22 -13.12 15.36
C PHE A 128 9.47 -13.84 14.24
N ASN A 129 8.22 -13.45 13.96
CA ASN A 129 7.41 -14.06 12.93
C ASN A 129 7.62 -13.39 11.57
N LEU A 130 7.58 -14.18 10.49
CA LEU A 130 7.19 -13.71 9.17
C LEU A 130 5.66 -13.69 9.12
N SER A 131 5.08 -12.50 8.96
CA SER A 131 3.62 -12.29 8.96
C SER A 131 3.15 -11.85 7.59
N LEU A 132 2.08 -12.47 7.06
CA LEU A 132 1.61 -12.26 5.70
C LEU A 132 0.11 -11.96 5.68
N GLY A 133 -0.30 -11.02 4.83
CA GLY A 133 -1.70 -10.79 4.48
C GLY A 133 -2.04 -11.44 3.15
N ALA A 134 -3.19 -12.10 3.05
CA ALA A 134 -3.65 -12.80 1.86
C ALA A 134 -5.14 -12.58 1.61
N VAL A 135 -5.56 -12.82 0.37
CA VAL A 135 -6.96 -12.81 -0.04
C VAL A 135 -7.35 -14.21 -0.52
N VAL A 136 -8.38 -14.76 0.10
CA VAL A 136 -8.96 -16.08 -0.16
C VAL A 136 -10.24 -15.91 -0.99
N TYR A 137 -10.43 -16.77 -1.99
CA TYR A 137 -11.57 -16.75 -2.90
C TYR A 137 -12.71 -17.63 -2.35
N ARG A 138 -13.71 -16.99 -1.72
CA ARG A 138 -14.93 -17.66 -1.18
C ARG A 138 -15.66 -18.49 -2.24
N THR A 139 -15.55 -18.09 -3.51
CA THR A 139 -16.16 -18.74 -4.68
C THR A 139 -15.41 -19.96 -5.19
N VAL A 140 -14.13 -20.13 -4.84
CA VAL A 140 -13.33 -21.31 -5.22
C VAL A 140 -13.51 -22.44 -4.22
N ASN A 141 -13.50 -22.14 -2.92
CA ASN A 141 -13.79 -23.12 -1.87
C ASN A 141 -14.55 -22.44 -0.71
N SER A 142 -15.89 -22.55 -0.72
CA SER A 142 -16.75 -21.97 0.31
C SER A 142 -16.64 -22.71 1.65
N GLU A 143 -16.46 -24.03 1.64
CA GLU A 143 -16.36 -24.84 2.87
C GLU A 143 -15.06 -24.51 3.64
N PHE A 144 -13.99 -24.17 2.92
CA PHE A 144 -12.75 -23.64 3.51
C PHE A 144 -12.92 -22.20 4.03
N ALA A 145 -13.71 -21.36 3.36
CA ALA A 145 -14.04 -20.02 3.85
C ALA A 145 -14.89 -20.08 5.15
N GLU A 146 -15.92 -20.94 5.18
CA GLU A 146 -16.72 -21.24 6.38
C GLU A 146 -15.82 -21.72 7.54
N LEU A 147 -14.80 -22.53 7.25
CA LEU A 147 -13.82 -23.01 8.25
C LEU A 147 -12.88 -21.89 8.76
N LEU A 148 -12.44 -20.97 7.90
CA LEU A 148 -11.63 -19.81 8.31
C LEU A 148 -12.41 -18.87 9.24
N GLU A 149 -13.68 -18.59 8.91
CA GLU A 149 -14.60 -17.82 9.77
C GLU A 149 -14.84 -18.55 11.10
N SER A 150 -15.15 -19.86 11.04
CA SER A 150 -15.30 -20.71 12.24
C SER A 150 -14.02 -20.81 13.09
N SER A 151 -12.84 -20.54 12.50
CA SER A 151 -11.56 -20.49 13.22
C SER A 151 -11.29 -19.13 13.88
N ASN A 152 -12.17 -18.14 13.68
CA ASN A 152 -12.15 -16.78 14.22
C ASN A 152 -13.33 -16.50 15.17
N GLU A 153 -13.91 -17.54 15.76
CA GLU A 153 -15.01 -17.49 16.72
C GLU A 153 -14.61 -18.27 17.98
N GLU A 154 -14.51 -17.59 19.13
CA GLU A 154 -14.00 -18.19 20.39
C GLU A 154 -14.88 -19.33 20.94
N ASP A 155 -16.17 -19.33 20.60
CA ASP A 155 -17.15 -20.33 21.01
C ASP A 155 -17.33 -21.48 19.99
N SER A 156 -16.54 -21.48 18.92
CA SER A 156 -16.49 -22.54 17.90
C SER A 156 -15.54 -23.67 18.30
N ASP A 157 -15.95 -24.92 18.04
CA ASP A 157 -15.07 -26.12 18.15
C ASP A 157 -13.83 -26.04 17.23
N TYR A 158 -13.81 -25.11 16.26
CA TYR A 158 -12.72 -24.87 15.31
C TYR A 158 -11.82 -23.68 15.65
N TYR A 159 -12.00 -23.01 16.80
CA TYR A 159 -11.23 -21.81 17.16
C TYR A 159 -9.71 -22.03 17.06
N MET A 160 -9.02 -21.13 16.34
CA MET A 160 -7.59 -21.21 16.03
C MET A 160 -7.10 -22.55 15.41
N SER A 161 -8.00 -23.37 14.84
CA SER A 161 -7.64 -24.68 14.27
C SER A 161 -6.96 -24.58 12.91
N VAL A 162 -7.23 -23.53 12.13
CA VAL A 162 -6.50 -23.24 10.89
C VAL A 162 -5.29 -22.36 11.22
N SER A 163 -4.13 -22.72 10.69
CA SER A 163 -2.88 -21.98 10.78
C SER A 163 -2.18 -21.95 9.42
N ALA A 164 -1.06 -21.22 9.30
CA ALA A 164 -0.28 -21.15 8.06
C ALA A 164 1.06 -21.90 8.16
N SER A 165 1.55 -22.39 7.03
CA SER A 165 2.88 -23.00 6.89
C SER A 165 3.49 -22.61 5.54
N TRP A 166 4.78 -22.25 5.54
CA TRP A 166 5.46 -21.74 4.35
C TRP A 166 5.85 -22.80 3.30
N GLU A 167 5.91 -22.40 2.03
CA GLU A 167 6.57 -23.16 0.96
C GLU A 167 7.73 -22.37 0.39
N ILE A 168 8.94 -22.94 0.52
CA ILE A 168 10.19 -22.35 0.01
C ILE A 168 11.00 -23.39 -0.76
N GLY A 169 11.41 -23.05 -1.98
CA GLY A 169 12.51 -23.71 -2.67
C GLY A 169 13.83 -23.03 -2.33
N PHE A 170 14.94 -23.75 -2.37
CA PHE A 170 16.27 -23.20 -2.11
C PHE A 170 17.35 -24.02 -2.81
N ASN A 171 18.52 -23.43 -3.07
CA ASN A 171 19.63 -24.08 -3.76
C ASN A 171 20.71 -24.68 -2.82
N ASP A 172 20.83 -24.20 -1.58
CA ASP A 172 21.90 -24.58 -0.65
C ASP A 172 21.44 -24.60 0.83
N TYR A 173 22.18 -25.27 1.70
CA TYR A 173 21.92 -25.29 3.14
C TYR A 173 23.19 -25.50 3.98
N ALA A 174 23.25 -24.81 5.12
CA ALA A 174 24.20 -25.09 6.19
C ALA A 174 23.57 -26.01 7.25
N LEU A 175 24.40 -26.62 8.09
CA LEU A 175 23.91 -27.32 9.28
C LEU A 175 23.99 -26.40 10.50
N ALA A 176 23.00 -26.50 11.38
CA ALA A 176 22.99 -25.85 12.68
C ALA A 176 22.88 -26.92 13.77
N VAL A 177 23.82 -26.92 14.72
CA VAL A 177 23.97 -27.98 15.73
C VAL A 177 23.96 -27.40 17.14
N GLY A 178 23.20 -28.03 18.05
CA GLY A 178 23.27 -27.76 19.48
C GLY A 178 22.06 -27.03 20.10
N SER A 179 21.22 -26.37 19.31
CA SER A 179 20.01 -25.70 19.81
C SER A 179 18.94 -25.55 18.73
N ASP A 180 17.67 -25.60 19.14
CA ASP A 180 16.50 -25.26 18.32
C ASP A 180 16.38 -23.73 18.07
N ASP A 181 17.11 -22.89 18.81
CA ASP A 181 17.22 -21.44 18.59
C ASP A 181 18.55 -21.09 17.88
N LEU A 182 18.49 -20.37 16.76
CA LEU A 182 19.63 -20.13 15.86
C LEU A 182 20.82 -19.46 16.57
N LYS A 183 20.56 -18.48 17.43
CA LYS A 183 21.58 -17.73 18.20
C LYS A 183 22.43 -18.60 19.13
N ASN A 184 21.95 -19.79 19.48
CA ASN A 184 22.62 -20.74 20.37
C ASN A 184 23.23 -21.94 19.60
N ALA A 185 23.04 -22.02 18.28
CA ALA A 185 23.49 -23.14 17.45
C ALA A 185 24.87 -22.87 16.83
N ALA A 186 25.72 -23.90 16.77
CA ALA A 186 26.96 -23.88 16.00
C ALA A 186 26.66 -24.14 14.52
N ILE A 187 27.01 -23.18 13.66
CA ILE A 187 26.81 -23.30 12.21
C ILE A 187 28.00 -24.01 11.57
N ILE A 188 27.70 -25.02 10.74
CA ILE A 188 28.68 -25.80 9.99
C ILE A 188 28.42 -25.59 8.49
N SER A 189 29.37 -24.96 7.82
CA SER A 189 29.34 -24.64 6.38
C SER A 189 30.38 -25.43 5.57
N ASP A 190 31.09 -26.39 6.19
CA ASP A 190 32.07 -27.23 5.50
C ASP A 190 31.35 -28.39 4.79
N ALA A 191 31.51 -28.49 3.47
CA ALA A 191 30.82 -29.48 2.65
C ALA A 191 31.08 -30.94 3.07
N THR A 192 32.27 -31.26 3.62
CA THR A 192 32.58 -32.63 4.05
C THR A 192 31.88 -33.01 5.34
N LEU A 193 31.74 -32.05 6.27
CA LEU A 193 30.95 -32.23 7.48
C LEU A 193 29.44 -32.21 7.19
N ILE A 194 29.00 -31.42 6.19
CA ILE A 194 27.61 -31.43 5.72
C ILE A 194 27.26 -32.81 5.14
N GLU A 195 28.09 -33.37 4.26
CA GLU A 195 27.88 -34.72 3.72
C GLU A 195 27.83 -35.78 4.83
N GLU A 196 28.80 -35.78 5.76
CA GLU A 196 28.84 -36.75 6.86
C GLU A 196 27.63 -36.66 7.80
N LEU A 197 27.17 -35.45 8.15
CA LEU A 197 26.14 -35.24 9.17
C LEU A 197 24.72 -35.16 8.61
N SER A 198 24.55 -34.92 7.30
CA SER A 198 23.25 -34.84 6.60
C SER A 198 22.28 -35.99 6.96
N LYS A 199 22.82 -37.21 7.10
CA LYS A 199 22.11 -38.44 7.51
C LYS A 199 21.33 -38.35 8.83
N HIS A 200 21.61 -37.36 9.68
CA HIS A 200 20.90 -37.12 10.94
C HIS A 200 19.71 -36.15 10.79
N LEU A 201 19.62 -35.38 9.70
CA LEU A 201 18.53 -34.42 9.48
C LEU A 201 17.19 -35.13 9.25
N LYS A 202 16.13 -34.59 9.86
CA LYS A 202 14.74 -35.04 9.66
C LYS A 202 14.33 -35.05 8.18
N SER A 203 14.75 -34.03 7.44
CA SER A 203 14.49 -33.87 5.99
C SER A 203 15.14 -34.94 5.11
N PHE A 204 16.08 -35.73 5.64
CA PHE A 204 16.64 -36.92 4.98
C PHE A 204 16.29 -38.24 5.72
N GLY A 205 15.22 -38.24 6.52
CA GLY A 205 14.74 -39.41 7.27
C GLY A 205 15.48 -39.71 8.58
N GLY A 206 16.40 -38.82 9.00
CA GLY A 206 17.04 -38.87 10.31
C GLY A 206 16.10 -38.47 11.46
N ASN A 207 16.57 -38.59 12.70
CA ASN A 207 15.80 -38.23 13.90
C ASN A 207 15.97 -36.76 14.33
N GLY A 208 16.75 -35.95 13.60
CA GLY A 208 17.13 -34.59 13.97
C GLY A 208 18.16 -34.50 15.09
N LYS A 209 18.90 -35.59 15.38
CA LYS A 209 19.87 -35.65 16.48
C LYS A 209 21.14 -36.43 16.11
N LEU A 210 22.27 -35.96 16.62
CA LEU A 210 23.55 -36.68 16.60
C LEU A 210 23.53 -37.88 17.55
N GLU A 211 24.56 -38.74 17.48
CA GLU A 211 24.66 -39.97 18.29
C GLU A 211 24.72 -39.73 19.81
N ASP A 212 25.16 -38.54 20.24
CA ASP A 212 25.19 -38.10 21.63
C ASP A 212 23.85 -37.49 22.12
N GLY A 213 22.87 -37.32 21.22
CA GLY A 213 21.58 -36.69 21.47
C GLY A 213 21.53 -35.18 21.21
N THR A 214 22.63 -34.56 20.81
CA THR A 214 22.70 -33.14 20.42
C THR A 214 21.81 -32.88 19.19
N PRO A 215 20.94 -31.85 19.19
CA PRO A 215 20.04 -31.60 18.06
C PRO A 215 20.79 -31.05 16.84
N ILE A 216 20.31 -31.39 15.64
CA ILE A 216 20.86 -30.97 14.35
C ILE A 216 19.75 -30.62 13.37
N HIS A 217 19.90 -29.43 12.76
CA HIS A 217 18.91 -28.76 11.93
C HIS A 217 19.54 -28.28 10.61
N ARG A 218 18.68 -28.02 9.63
CA ARG A 218 19.02 -27.46 8.32
C ARG A 218 18.76 -25.96 8.34
N LEU A 219 19.82 -25.16 8.32
CA LEU A 219 19.74 -23.72 8.10
C LEU A 219 19.76 -23.49 6.59
N ILE A 220 18.62 -23.04 6.06
CA ILE A 220 18.48 -22.79 4.62
C ILE A 220 19.20 -21.47 4.28
N VAL A 221 20.05 -21.51 3.25
CA VAL A 221 20.90 -20.38 2.80
C VAL A 221 20.94 -20.31 1.26
N GLY A 222 21.77 -19.42 0.72
CA GLY A 222 21.93 -19.28 -0.74
C GLY A 222 20.77 -18.53 -1.38
N GLU A 223 20.31 -19.00 -2.54
CA GLU A 223 19.15 -18.46 -3.24
C GLU A 223 17.89 -19.18 -2.75
N ILE A 224 16.97 -18.41 -2.17
CA ILE A 224 15.73 -18.91 -1.56
C ILE A 224 14.54 -18.30 -2.31
N TYR A 225 13.60 -19.16 -2.70
CA TYR A 225 12.46 -18.82 -3.56
C TYR A 225 11.15 -19.19 -2.88
N PRO A 226 10.40 -18.21 -2.33
CA PRO A 226 9.03 -18.43 -1.90
C PRO A 226 8.16 -18.99 -3.04
N LEU A 227 7.41 -20.04 -2.73
CA LEU A 227 6.52 -20.73 -3.68
C LEU A 227 5.04 -20.47 -3.36
N GLY A 228 4.69 -20.35 -2.08
CA GLY A 228 3.32 -20.17 -1.59
C GLY A 228 3.20 -20.36 -0.08
N ILE A 229 1.97 -20.44 0.40
CA ILE A 229 1.61 -20.81 1.78
C ILE A 229 0.55 -21.92 1.73
N GLY A 230 0.73 -22.95 2.55
CA GLY A 230 -0.35 -23.89 2.87
C GLY A 230 -1.07 -23.49 4.15
N PHE A 231 -2.39 -23.36 4.07
CA PHE A 231 -3.24 -23.35 5.25
C PHE A 231 -3.38 -24.78 5.78
N THR A 232 -3.05 -24.99 7.04
CA THR A 232 -2.93 -26.32 7.64
C THR A 232 -3.40 -26.35 9.08
N THR A 233 -3.95 -27.49 9.48
CA THR A 233 -4.32 -27.80 10.87
C THR A 233 -3.13 -28.20 11.74
N ASN A 234 -1.95 -28.47 11.14
CA ASN A 234 -0.76 -28.90 11.84
C ASN A 234 0.51 -28.23 11.27
N PRO A 235 0.69 -26.91 11.51
CA PRO A 235 1.83 -26.16 10.98
C PRO A 235 3.17 -26.74 11.47
N ALA A 236 4.18 -26.65 10.61
CA ALA A 236 5.53 -27.08 10.96
C ALA A 236 6.22 -26.07 11.88
N ALA A 237 5.91 -24.78 11.77
CA ALA A 237 6.42 -23.73 12.65
C ALA A 237 5.59 -23.62 13.94
N ASP A 238 6.14 -22.94 14.96
CA ASP A 238 5.43 -22.64 16.21
C ASP A 238 4.49 -21.42 16.02
N VAL A 239 3.55 -21.55 15.09
CA VAL A 239 2.51 -20.56 14.78
C VAL A 239 1.14 -21.18 15.00
N GLN A 240 0.13 -20.36 15.34
CA GLN A 240 -1.24 -20.83 15.57
C GLN A 240 -2.24 -19.76 15.15
N GLY A 241 -3.33 -20.18 14.50
CA GLY A 241 -4.43 -19.31 14.09
C GLY A 241 -4.19 -18.55 12.77
N VAL A 242 -5.27 -17.94 12.31
CA VAL A 242 -5.34 -16.99 11.18
C VAL A 242 -6.35 -15.92 11.59
N TYR A 243 -6.03 -14.63 11.40
CA TYR A 243 -6.98 -13.53 11.53
C TYR A 243 -7.84 -13.41 10.26
N VAL A 244 -9.16 -13.27 10.39
CA VAL A 244 -10.10 -12.95 9.29
C VAL A 244 -10.68 -11.56 9.52
N LYS A 245 -10.51 -10.65 8.54
CA LYS A 245 -11.15 -9.33 8.58
C LYS A 245 -12.65 -9.50 8.35
N LYS A 246 -13.44 -9.34 9.42
CA LYS A 246 -14.90 -9.33 9.37
C LYS A 246 -15.37 -7.99 8.77
N ASP A 247 -16.31 -8.04 7.83
CA ASP A 247 -16.90 -6.85 7.22
C ASP A 247 -17.63 -6.01 8.29
N LYS A 248 -17.61 -4.68 8.17
CA LYS A 248 -18.18 -3.81 9.20
C LYS A 248 -19.69 -3.63 9.02
N ASP A 249 -20.40 -4.01 10.07
CA ASP A 249 -21.82 -3.75 10.38
C ASP A 249 -22.89 -4.52 9.58
N GLU A 250 -23.36 -5.63 10.14
CA GLU A 250 -24.80 -5.91 10.24
C GLU A 250 -25.23 -6.03 11.72
N GLU A 251 -25.57 -4.90 12.35
CA GLU A 251 -26.41 -4.92 13.56
C GLU A 251 -27.79 -5.50 13.21
N GLU A 252 -28.11 -6.70 13.74
CA GLU A 252 -29.44 -7.34 13.79
C GLU A 252 -30.37 -7.16 12.56
N SER A 253 -29.82 -7.25 11.35
CA SER A 253 -30.62 -7.34 10.13
C SER A 253 -31.26 -8.74 10.04
N GLY A 254 -32.45 -8.86 10.63
CA GLY A 254 -33.21 -10.11 10.80
C GLY A 254 -33.77 -10.74 9.51
N ALA A 255 -33.13 -10.51 8.37
CA ALA A 255 -33.48 -11.06 7.06
C ALA A 255 -32.60 -12.27 6.65
N LYS A 256 -31.28 -12.24 6.92
CA LYS A 256 -30.35 -13.33 6.55
C LYS A 256 -30.71 -14.66 7.23
N VAL A 257 -31.09 -14.60 8.51
CA VAL A 257 -31.53 -15.75 9.33
C VAL A 257 -32.58 -16.62 8.62
N ALA A 258 -33.47 -16.03 7.82
CA ALA A 258 -34.55 -16.76 7.15
C ALA A 258 -34.10 -17.64 5.97
N VAL A 259 -32.85 -17.51 5.49
CA VAL A 259 -32.29 -18.31 4.40
C VAL A 259 -31.34 -19.38 4.94
N ASP A 260 -30.40 -18.99 5.80
CA ASP A 260 -29.45 -19.94 6.39
C ASP A 260 -30.14 -20.94 7.31
N GLU A 261 -31.15 -20.53 8.09
CA GLU A 261 -31.97 -21.43 8.91
C GLU A 261 -32.92 -22.32 8.06
N VAL A 262 -32.99 -22.13 6.74
CA VAL A 262 -33.65 -23.05 5.80
C VAL A 262 -32.63 -24.02 5.20
N ILE A 263 -31.51 -23.51 4.65
CA ILE A 263 -30.43 -24.35 4.09
C ILE A 263 -29.87 -25.30 5.16
N ARG A 264 -29.62 -24.79 6.37
CA ARG A 264 -29.19 -25.58 7.52
C ARG A 264 -30.23 -26.61 7.95
N ARG A 265 -31.54 -26.31 7.91
CA ARG A 265 -32.60 -27.31 8.18
C ARG A 265 -32.71 -28.38 7.09
N GLU A 266 -32.33 -28.07 5.85
CA GLU A 266 -32.28 -29.08 4.78
C GLU A 266 -31.02 -29.96 4.88
N ARG A 267 -29.86 -29.40 5.26
CA ARG A 267 -28.65 -30.17 5.64
C ARG A 267 -28.90 -31.04 6.90
N GLU A 268 -29.42 -30.48 8.00
CA GLU A 268 -29.71 -31.21 9.26
C GLU A 268 -30.79 -32.31 9.13
N GLN A 269 -31.63 -32.29 8.09
CA GLN A 269 -32.57 -33.38 7.80
C GLN A 269 -31.94 -34.58 7.09
N GLN A 270 -30.69 -34.48 6.65
CA GLN A 270 -29.91 -35.61 6.16
C GLN A 270 -28.91 -36.06 7.25
N GLU A 271 -29.15 -37.25 7.79
CA GLU A 271 -28.36 -37.96 8.80
C GLU A 271 -28.30 -37.38 10.23
N LYS A 272 -29.17 -37.92 11.11
CA LYS A 272 -28.75 -38.74 12.28
C LYS A 272 -29.96 -39.31 13.03
N SER A 273 -30.34 -40.55 12.73
CA SER A 273 -31.31 -41.32 13.54
C SER A 273 -30.59 -42.29 14.46
N SER A 274 -30.69 -42.12 15.77
CA SER A 274 -30.02 -42.92 16.80
C SER A 274 -30.67 -44.30 17.06
N LEU A 275 -31.29 -44.89 16.02
CA LEU A 275 -32.16 -46.08 16.11
C LEU A 275 -31.92 -47.13 15.01
N SER A 276 -30.79 -47.06 14.29
CA SER A 276 -30.36 -48.08 13.33
C SER A 276 -29.37 -49.07 13.95
N ASP A 277 -29.84 -50.26 14.33
CA ASP A 277 -29.06 -51.35 14.96
C ASP A 277 -28.12 -52.11 13.97
N GLU A 278 -27.36 -51.40 13.11
CA GLU A 278 -26.32 -52.03 12.27
C GLU A 278 -24.92 -51.46 12.56
N SER A 279 -24.16 -52.24 13.34
CA SER A 279 -22.70 -52.17 13.53
C SER A 279 -22.04 -50.80 13.71
N ASN A 280 -21.98 -50.33 14.96
CA ASN A 280 -20.93 -49.41 15.41
C ASN A 280 -19.54 -50.08 15.29
N VAL A 281 -18.87 -49.89 14.14
CA VAL A 281 -17.42 -50.03 14.00
C VAL A 281 -16.92 -48.82 13.22
N ILE A 282 -16.32 -47.87 13.94
CA ILE A 282 -15.45 -46.87 13.30
C ILE A 282 -14.23 -47.66 12.81
N GLN A 283 -14.18 -47.95 11.52
CA GLN A 283 -12.92 -48.39 10.90
C GLN A 283 -12.05 -47.16 10.71
N GLU A 284 -10.97 -47.07 11.49
CA GLU A 284 -9.87 -46.15 11.20
C GLU A 284 -9.24 -46.54 9.85
N ASN A 285 -9.71 -45.93 8.76
CA ASN A 285 -9.00 -45.94 7.49
C ASN A 285 -7.77 -45.04 7.59
N GLN A 286 -6.75 -45.50 8.32
CA GLN A 286 -5.38 -45.00 8.21
C GLN A 286 -4.82 -45.39 6.84
N GLN A 287 -5.23 -44.66 5.80
CA GLN A 287 -4.48 -44.55 4.55
C GLN A 287 -4.03 -43.10 4.39
N ASN A 288 -2.79 -42.85 4.79
CA ASN A 288 -2.15 -41.55 4.63
C ASN A 288 -2.09 -41.21 3.14
N SER A 289 -2.54 -40.02 2.75
CA SER A 289 -2.20 -39.49 1.43
C SER A 289 -0.69 -39.28 1.38
N SER A 290 -0.05 -39.96 0.44
CA SER A 290 1.37 -39.79 0.10
C SER A 290 1.56 -40.34 -1.31
N ASP A 291 2.42 -39.71 -2.11
CA ASP A 291 2.62 -40.00 -3.54
C ASP A 291 3.36 -41.32 -3.80
N ILE A 292 2.70 -42.41 -3.42
CA ILE A 292 3.11 -43.79 -3.65
C ILE A 292 2.25 -44.37 -4.79
N MET A 293 1.07 -43.81 -5.05
CA MET A 293 0.03 -44.40 -5.90
C MET A 293 0.50 -44.76 -7.32
N ASP A 294 1.36 -43.97 -7.95
CA ASP A 294 1.90 -44.31 -9.28
C ASP A 294 3.01 -45.36 -9.23
N THR A 295 3.81 -45.42 -8.16
CA THR A 295 4.73 -46.56 -7.95
C THR A 295 3.98 -47.85 -7.60
N GLU A 296 2.87 -47.78 -6.85
CA GLU A 296 2.04 -48.93 -6.54
C GLU A 296 1.19 -49.39 -7.74
N LYS A 297 0.69 -48.49 -8.58
CA LYS A 297 0.13 -48.84 -9.90
C LYS A 297 1.19 -49.51 -10.77
N LEU A 298 2.36 -48.91 -10.95
CA LEU A 298 3.47 -49.52 -11.73
C LEU A 298 3.85 -50.90 -11.18
N ILE A 299 3.97 -51.07 -9.86
CA ILE A 299 4.26 -52.36 -9.22
C ILE A 299 3.10 -53.35 -9.40
N THR A 300 1.85 -52.89 -9.47
CA THR A 300 0.67 -53.74 -9.64
C THR A 300 0.50 -54.16 -11.10
N GLU A 301 0.59 -53.24 -12.06
CA GLU A 301 0.61 -53.54 -13.50
C GLU A 301 1.81 -54.41 -13.88
N PHE A 302 3.00 -54.14 -13.30
CA PHE A 302 4.17 -54.99 -13.47
C PHE A 302 3.96 -56.39 -12.86
N LYS A 303 3.30 -56.50 -11.69
CA LYS A 303 2.89 -57.79 -11.13
C LYS A 303 1.90 -58.49 -12.04
N GLU A 304 0.87 -57.83 -12.56
CA GLU A 304 -0.15 -58.45 -13.41
C GLU A 304 0.43 -58.92 -14.75
N LEU A 305 1.28 -58.11 -15.40
CA LEU A 305 2.05 -58.51 -16.59
C LEU A 305 2.98 -59.68 -16.29
N LEU A 306 3.70 -59.65 -15.16
CA LEU A 306 4.58 -60.75 -14.76
C LEU A 306 3.77 -62.03 -14.48
N ASP A 307 2.62 -61.92 -13.81
CA ASP A 307 1.79 -63.05 -13.41
C ASP A 307 0.99 -63.63 -14.60
N GLU A 308 0.63 -62.82 -15.60
CA GLU A 308 0.13 -63.28 -16.89
C GLU A 308 1.20 -64.11 -17.63
N LYS A 309 2.44 -63.62 -17.71
CA LYS A 309 3.56 -64.36 -18.33
C LYS A 309 3.99 -65.59 -17.52
N MET A 310 3.91 -65.56 -16.19
CA MET A 310 4.20 -66.71 -15.32
C MET A 310 3.18 -67.85 -15.49
N LYS A 311 1.91 -67.53 -15.80
CA LYS A 311 0.86 -68.54 -16.04
C LYS A 311 1.12 -69.33 -17.33
N THR A 312 1.74 -68.71 -18.34
CA THR A 312 2.36 -69.44 -19.46
C THR A 312 3.69 -70.07 -19.05
N LYS A 313 3.62 -71.24 -18.40
CA LYS A 313 4.80 -72.06 -18.08
C LYS A 313 5.53 -72.52 -19.34
N ASP A 314 6.55 -71.77 -19.74
CA ASP A 314 7.85 -72.27 -20.21
C ASP A 314 8.84 -71.09 -20.37
N PHE A 315 9.72 -70.89 -19.39
CA PHE A 315 10.81 -69.92 -19.48
C PHE A 315 11.94 -70.47 -20.36
N SER A 316 11.78 -70.36 -21.68
CA SER A 316 12.88 -70.54 -22.64
C SER A 316 13.80 -69.31 -22.66
N GLU A 317 15.05 -69.50 -23.09
CA GLU A 317 15.97 -68.38 -23.33
C GLU A 317 15.40 -67.37 -24.36
N ASP A 318 14.65 -67.87 -25.37
CA ASP A 318 13.94 -67.03 -26.33
C ASP A 318 12.87 -66.12 -25.69
N ALA A 319 12.16 -66.60 -24.66
CA ALA A 319 11.16 -65.81 -23.95
C ALA A 319 11.81 -64.69 -23.13
N VAL A 320 12.93 -64.98 -22.47
CA VAL A 320 13.72 -63.98 -21.74
C VAL A 320 14.34 -62.98 -22.70
N ALA A 321 14.92 -63.43 -23.81
CA ALA A 321 15.50 -62.56 -24.85
C ALA A 321 14.45 -61.66 -25.50
N SER A 322 13.23 -62.16 -25.73
CA SER A 322 12.09 -61.36 -26.20
C SER A 322 11.73 -60.25 -25.21
N ILE A 323 11.65 -60.57 -23.92
CA ILE A 323 11.39 -59.59 -22.85
C ILE A 323 12.53 -58.56 -22.75
N THR A 324 13.79 -58.98 -22.76
CA THR A 324 14.95 -58.07 -22.77
C THR A 324 14.96 -57.15 -24.00
N LYS A 325 14.53 -57.65 -25.18
CA LYS A 325 14.40 -56.82 -26.38
C LYS A 325 13.29 -55.78 -26.21
N VAL A 326 12.11 -56.16 -25.71
CA VAL A 326 11.01 -55.22 -25.44
C VAL A 326 11.44 -54.13 -24.45
N PHE A 327 12.18 -54.47 -23.38
CA PHE A 327 12.76 -53.47 -22.48
C PHE A 327 13.79 -52.58 -23.17
N HIS A 328 14.66 -53.12 -24.03
CA HIS A 328 15.66 -52.30 -24.73
C HIS A 328 15.03 -51.34 -25.75
N ASP A 329 14.04 -51.82 -26.51
CA ASP A 329 13.29 -51.01 -27.46
C ASP A 329 12.50 -49.90 -26.73
N ALA A 330 11.81 -50.20 -25.62
CA ALA A 330 11.06 -49.22 -24.83
C ALA A 330 11.95 -48.20 -24.08
N ILE A 331 13.11 -48.62 -23.55
CA ILE A 331 14.10 -47.70 -22.97
C ILE A 331 14.64 -46.76 -24.05
N LYS A 332 14.84 -47.26 -25.27
CA LYS A 332 15.29 -46.45 -26.40
C LYS A 332 14.22 -45.43 -26.80
N GLU A 333 12.97 -45.87 -26.99
CA GLU A 333 11.82 -45.02 -27.30
C GLU A 333 11.67 -43.89 -26.25
N ARG A 334 11.64 -44.22 -24.96
CA ARG A 334 11.54 -43.21 -23.89
C ARG A 334 12.79 -42.32 -23.76
N SER A 335 13.96 -42.77 -24.21
CA SER A 335 15.15 -41.92 -24.30
C SER A 335 15.13 -40.96 -25.49
N GLU A 336 14.39 -41.30 -26.55
CA GLU A 336 14.16 -40.42 -27.70
C GLU A 336 13.06 -39.39 -27.34
N ASP A 337 11.97 -39.81 -26.70
CA ASP A 337 10.96 -38.91 -26.09
C ASP A 337 11.60 -37.85 -25.19
N TYR A 338 12.45 -38.27 -24.23
CA TYR A 338 13.07 -37.38 -23.25
C TYR A 338 13.99 -36.34 -23.90
N VAL A 339 14.65 -36.68 -25.02
CA VAL A 339 15.45 -35.72 -25.78
C VAL A 339 14.55 -34.70 -26.48
N GLU A 340 13.41 -35.10 -27.04
CA GLU A 340 12.44 -34.16 -27.62
C GLU A 340 11.79 -33.27 -26.54
N GLU A 341 11.41 -33.82 -25.37
CA GLU A 341 10.92 -33.07 -24.21
C GLU A 341 11.96 -32.03 -23.75
N VAL A 342 13.25 -32.39 -23.64
CA VAL A 342 14.34 -31.49 -23.21
C VAL A 342 14.63 -30.40 -24.24
N GLU A 343 14.67 -30.69 -25.54
CA GLU A 343 14.86 -29.66 -26.57
C GLU A 343 13.65 -28.72 -26.67
N LYS A 344 12.42 -29.24 -26.50
CA LYS A 344 11.21 -28.40 -26.40
C LYS A 344 11.26 -27.47 -25.19
N ALA A 345 11.63 -27.96 -24.00
CA ALA A 345 11.72 -27.13 -22.80
C ALA A 345 12.79 -26.03 -22.92
N LYS A 346 13.89 -26.29 -23.65
CA LYS A 346 14.88 -25.24 -23.99
C LYS A 346 14.30 -24.17 -24.91
N ALA A 347 13.56 -24.55 -25.95
CA ALA A 347 12.95 -23.61 -26.88
C ALA A 347 11.89 -22.73 -26.18
N GLU A 348 11.02 -23.32 -25.34
CA GLU A 348 10.04 -22.59 -24.53
C GLU A 348 10.73 -21.65 -23.51
N LYS A 349 11.90 -22.04 -22.98
CA LYS A 349 12.72 -21.18 -22.14
C LYS A 349 13.32 -19.99 -22.92
N GLU A 350 13.88 -20.22 -24.11
CA GLU A 350 14.50 -19.17 -24.93
C GLU A 350 13.45 -18.15 -25.45
N GLU A 351 12.24 -18.61 -25.78
CA GLU A 351 11.09 -17.74 -26.07
C GLU A 351 10.67 -16.93 -24.83
N SER A 352 10.64 -17.54 -23.65
CA SER A 352 10.32 -16.86 -22.38
C SER A 352 11.38 -15.81 -21.99
N GLU A 353 12.68 -16.12 -22.15
CA GLU A 353 13.78 -15.18 -21.87
C GLU A 353 13.75 -13.97 -22.83
N THR A 354 13.50 -14.18 -24.12
CA THR A 354 13.37 -13.08 -25.09
C THR A 354 12.09 -12.25 -24.89
N ALA A 355 10.97 -12.87 -24.53
CA ALA A 355 9.75 -12.16 -24.15
C ALA A 355 9.94 -11.29 -22.90
N ARG A 356 10.67 -11.79 -21.90
CA ARG A 356 11.04 -11.04 -20.68
C ARG A 356 11.92 -9.83 -21.01
N GLU A 357 12.91 -9.97 -21.88
CA GLU A 357 13.75 -8.83 -22.30
C GLU A 357 12.96 -7.76 -23.07
N ALA A 358 12.01 -8.18 -23.92
CA ALA A 358 11.09 -7.27 -24.59
C ALA A 358 10.18 -6.53 -23.60
N MET A 359 9.66 -7.22 -22.57
CA MET A 359 8.85 -6.60 -21.51
C MET A 359 9.66 -5.61 -20.66
N VAL A 360 10.86 -5.98 -20.20
CA VAL A 360 11.74 -5.07 -19.44
C VAL A 360 12.05 -3.80 -20.24
N THR A 361 12.29 -3.94 -21.54
CA THR A 361 12.49 -2.79 -22.43
C THR A 361 11.23 -1.91 -22.48
N GLN A 362 10.04 -2.50 -22.66
CA GLN A 362 8.77 -1.76 -22.70
C GLN A 362 8.41 -1.07 -21.38
N VAL A 363 8.73 -1.67 -20.24
CA VAL A 363 8.52 -1.05 -18.91
C VAL A 363 9.39 0.20 -18.76
N SER A 364 10.69 0.11 -19.06
CA SER A 364 11.58 1.29 -19.02
C SER A 364 11.15 2.39 -20.00
N ASP A 365 10.69 1.99 -21.20
CA ASP A 365 10.11 2.90 -22.20
C ASP A 365 8.83 3.60 -21.66
N LEU A 366 8.06 2.96 -20.77
CA LEU A 366 6.86 3.53 -20.15
C LEU A 366 7.20 4.42 -18.94
N GLU A 367 8.19 4.04 -18.12
CA GLU A 367 8.70 4.84 -17.00
C GLU A 367 9.22 6.21 -17.47
N GLU A 368 10.05 6.26 -18.52
CA GLU A 368 10.53 7.52 -19.08
C GLU A 368 9.38 8.40 -19.60
N LYS A 369 8.35 7.79 -20.20
CA LYS A 369 7.15 8.51 -20.66
C LYS A 369 6.31 9.02 -19.49
N LEU A 370 6.18 8.25 -18.41
CA LEU A 370 5.42 8.61 -17.21
C LEU A 370 6.07 9.80 -16.50
N GLN A 371 7.38 9.72 -16.20
CA GLN A 371 8.15 10.85 -15.66
C GLN A 371 8.01 12.08 -16.55
N SER A 372 8.16 11.92 -17.87
CA SER A 372 8.00 13.04 -18.80
C SER A 372 6.56 13.60 -18.83
N THR A 373 5.53 12.84 -18.46
CA THR A 373 4.17 13.39 -18.28
C THR A 373 3.97 14.07 -16.93
N GLU A 374 4.61 13.57 -15.87
CA GLU A 374 4.59 14.16 -14.53
C GLU A 374 5.28 15.53 -14.51
N ASP A 375 6.50 15.63 -15.08
CA ASP A 375 7.24 16.88 -15.27
C ASP A 375 6.39 17.96 -15.98
N LYS A 376 5.60 17.53 -16.98
CA LYS A 376 4.70 18.42 -17.76
C LYS A 376 3.44 18.78 -16.99
N LEU A 377 2.94 17.89 -16.13
CA LEU A 377 1.76 18.14 -15.31
C LEU A 377 2.10 19.16 -14.21
N GLN A 378 3.21 18.98 -13.49
CA GLN A 378 3.69 19.96 -12.52
C GLN A 378 3.91 21.33 -13.17
N ALA A 379 4.59 21.40 -14.31
CA ALA A 379 4.81 22.67 -15.02
C ALA A 379 3.52 23.36 -15.50
N LEU A 380 2.45 22.59 -15.78
CA LEU A 380 1.13 23.14 -16.10
C LEU A 380 0.36 23.57 -14.85
N GLU A 381 0.53 22.89 -13.72
CA GLU A 381 -0.07 23.26 -12.44
C GLU A 381 0.55 24.56 -11.90
N GLU A 382 1.89 24.69 -11.93
CA GLU A 382 2.58 25.92 -11.54
C GLU A 382 2.16 27.13 -12.42
N ASP A 383 2.02 26.95 -13.73
CA ASP A 383 1.50 27.96 -14.67
C ASP A 383 0.01 28.28 -14.42
N ALA A 384 -0.81 27.29 -14.05
CA ALA A 384 -2.21 27.50 -13.67
C ALA A 384 -2.33 28.29 -12.35
N GLN A 385 -1.60 27.90 -11.30
CA GLN A 385 -1.57 28.60 -10.01
C GLN A 385 -1.07 30.04 -10.16
N GLN A 386 0.00 30.28 -10.93
CA GLN A 386 0.50 31.64 -11.21
C GLN A 386 -0.53 32.50 -11.95
N ARG A 387 -1.28 31.93 -12.91
CA ARG A 387 -2.35 32.65 -13.62
C ARG A 387 -3.53 32.94 -12.71
N GLU A 388 -3.94 32.01 -11.86
CA GLU A 388 -5.04 32.23 -10.92
C GLU A 388 -4.67 33.27 -9.86
N ALA A 389 -3.48 33.19 -9.26
CA ALA A 389 -2.97 34.21 -8.34
C ALA A 389 -2.92 35.61 -8.99
N THR A 390 -2.44 35.69 -10.25
CA THR A 390 -2.45 36.95 -11.01
C THR A 390 -3.86 37.47 -11.28
N ALA A 391 -4.81 36.58 -11.62
CA ALA A 391 -6.21 36.95 -11.85
C ALA A 391 -6.90 37.41 -10.56
N ARG A 392 -6.70 36.70 -9.44
CA ARG A 392 -7.18 37.10 -8.11
C ARG A 392 -6.60 38.44 -7.69
N PHE A 393 -5.29 38.63 -7.83
CA PHE A 393 -4.63 39.91 -7.50
C PHE A 393 -5.23 41.08 -8.28
N ASN A 394 -5.40 40.93 -9.60
CA ASN A 394 -5.98 41.96 -10.45
C ASN A 394 -7.45 42.25 -10.07
N ALA A 395 -8.27 41.23 -9.81
CA ALA A 395 -9.67 41.41 -9.40
C ALA A 395 -9.80 42.05 -8.00
N ARG A 396 -8.93 41.65 -7.06
CA ARG A 396 -8.83 42.25 -5.72
C ARG A 396 -8.45 43.73 -5.83
N MET A 397 -7.43 44.07 -6.62
CA MET A 397 -7.04 45.46 -6.90
C MET A 397 -8.17 46.27 -7.57
N GLU A 398 -8.79 45.76 -8.63
CA GLU A 398 -9.88 46.43 -9.34
C GLU A 398 -11.07 46.74 -8.42
N SER A 399 -11.42 45.84 -7.49
CA SER A 399 -12.48 46.11 -6.51
C SER A 399 -12.16 47.29 -5.58
N VAL A 400 -10.90 47.44 -5.17
CA VAL A 400 -10.42 48.56 -4.33
C VAL A 400 -10.37 49.85 -5.13
N ASP A 401 -9.75 49.84 -6.32
CA ASP A 401 -9.67 50.97 -7.24
C ASP A 401 -11.06 51.42 -7.73
N SER A 402 -12.06 50.54 -7.76
CA SER A 402 -13.44 50.92 -8.06
C SER A 402 -14.06 51.77 -6.94
N THR A 403 -13.76 51.46 -5.68
CA THR A 403 -14.41 52.03 -4.47
C THR A 403 -13.75 53.32 -3.98
N TYR A 404 -12.42 53.40 -4.04
CA TYR A 404 -11.62 54.50 -3.50
C TYR A 404 -10.95 55.32 -4.60
N ASP A 405 -10.69 56.60 -4.33
CA ASP A 405 -9.86 57.47 -5.16
C ASP A 405 -8.45 57.51 -4.54
N LEU A 406 -7.49 56.86 -5.21
CA LEU A 406 -6.19 56.51 -4.65
C LEU A 406 -5.05 57.11 -5.49
N SER A 407 -4.06 57.67 -4.82
CA SER A 407 -2.82 58.08 -5.47
C SER A 407 -1.97 56.85 -5.84
N ASP A 408 -0.99 57.03 -6.72
CA ASP A 408 -0.08 55.92 -7.08
C ASP A 408 0.76 55.46 -5.88
N GLU A 409 1.04 56.34 -4.93
CA GLU A 409 1.68 55.99 -3.64
C GLU A 409 0.75 55.08 -2.80
N ASP A 410 -0.53 55.42 -2.67
CA ASP A 410 -1.53 54.57 -2.00
C ASP A 410 -1.67 53.19 -2.68
N ARG A 411 -1.65 53.17 -4.02
CA ARG A 411 -1.72 51.93 -4.82
C ARG A 411 -0.52 51.01 -4.57
N THR A 412 0.69 51.54 -4.42
CA THR A 412 1.86 50.69 -4.09
C THR A 412 1.72 50.01 -2.73
N ILE A 413 1.10 50.69 -1.76
CA ILE A 413 0.83 50.13 -0.43
C ILE A 413 -0.25 49.04 -0.52
N VAL A 414 -1.34 49.27 -1.25
CA VAL A 414 -2.39 48.25 -1.49
C VAL A 414 -1.86 47.05 -2.26
N ALA A 415 -1.00 47.25 -3.27
CA ALA A 415 -0.37 46.17 -4.00
C ALA A 415 0.48 45.29 -3.06
N ALA A 416 1.27 45.90 -2.17
CA ALA A 416 2.07 45.18 -1.19
C ALA A 416 1.21 44.47 -0.12
N GLU A 417 0.12 45.08 0.35
CA GLU A 417 -0.79 44.45 1.32
C GLU A 417 -1.62 43.32 0.70
N ILE A 418 -2.18 43.48 -0.52
CA ILE A 418 -2.94 42.43 -1.22
C ILE A 418 -2.03 41.24 -1.58
N ASN A 419 -0.78 41.47 -2.00
CA ASN A 419 0.21 40.40 -2.23
C ASN A 419 0.68 39.76 -0.90
N GLY A 420 0.35 40.33 0.25
CA GLY A 420 0.58 39.76 1.57
C GLY A 420 -0.64 39.04 2.17
N LEU A 421 -1.78 39.03 1.47
CA LEU A 421 -2.95 38.24 1.85
C LEU A 421 -2.81 36.80 1.33
N ASP A 422 -3.41 35.88 2.06
CA ASP A 422 -3.57 34.49 1.65
C ASP A 422 -4.70 34.32 0.61
N ASP A 423 -4.80 33.10 0.10
CA ASP A 423 -5.69 32.70 -0.99
C ASP A 423 -7.17 32.56 -0.60
N THR A 424 -7.55 32.78 0.67
CA THR A 424 -8.95 32.79 1.11
C THR A 424 -9.65 34.11 0.76
N ASP A 425 -10.97 34.08 0.53
CA ASP A 425 -11.74 35.31 0.32
C ASP A 425 -12.16 35.98 1.63
N GLU A 426 -12.17 35.21 2.73
CA GLU A 426 -12.37 35.70 4.10
C GLU A 426 -11.31 36.74 4.51
N SER A 427 -10.03 36.53 4.18
CA SER A 427 -8.98 37.49 4.50
C SER A 427 -9.08 38.76 3.65
N PHE A 428 -9.52 38.64 2.39
CA PHE A 428 -9.79 39.80 1.55
C PHE A 428 -11.02 40.59 2.00
N ALA A 429 -12.08 39.92 2.49
CA ALA A 429 -13.22 40.59 3.10
C ALA A 429 -12.81 41.37 4.38
N ALA A 430 -12.02 40.75 5.27
CA ALA A 430 -11.47 41.43 6.44
C ALA A 430 -10.55 42.62 6.05
N TYR A 431 -9.84 42.52 4.93
CA TYR A 431 -9.05 43.62 4.38
C TYR A 431 -9.93 44.78 3.88
N GLN A 432 -11.04 44.48 3.19
CA GLN A 432 -12.01 45.50 2.77
C GLN A 432 -12.66 46.23 3.97
N GLU A 433 -12.94 45.53 5.07
CA GLU A 433 -13.39 46.16 6.33
C GLU A 433 -12.33 47.12 6.90
N LYS A 434 -11.06 46.71 6.95
CA LYS A 434 -9.93 47.57 7.35
C LYS A 434 -9.84 48.83 6.48
N LEU A 435 -9.92 48.69 5.15
CA LEU A 435 -9.91 49.85 4.23
C LEU A 435 -11.09 50.79 4.48
N THR A 436 -12.28 50.24 4.73
CA THR A 436 -13.50 51.03 5.02
C THR A 436 -13.35 51.92 6.25
N VAL A 437 -12.56 51.51 7.25
CA VAL A 437 -12.24 52.32 8.44
C VAL A 437 -11.13 53.33 8.15
N VAL A 438 -10.00 52.89 7.57
CA VAL A 438 -8.78 53.72 7.43
C VAL A 438 -8.93 54.76 6.32
N TRP A 439 -9.60 54.41 5.22
CA TRP A 439 -9.71 55.22 3.99
C TRP A 439 -11.11 55.73 3.71
N LYS A 440 -11.98 55.80 4.73
CA LYS A 440 -13.30 56.45 4.63
C LYS A 440 -13.27 57.83 3.98
N HIS A 441 -12.19 58.59 4.17
CA HIS A 441 -12.02 59.93 3.61
C HIS A 441 -11.61 59.95 2.12
N LYS A 442 -11.18 58.81 1.56
CA LYS A 442 -10.84 58.59 0.15
C LYS A 442 -11.88 57.78 -0.62
N SER A 443 -12.99 57.35 0.01
CA SER A 443 -14.05 56.66 -0.74
C SER A 443 -14.77 57.67 -1.63
N LYS A 444 -15.12 57.26 -2.87
CA LYS A 444 -15.72 58.16 -3.86
C LYS A 444 -17.06 58.71 -3.38
N GLU A 445 -17.84 57.90 -2.67
CA GLU A 445 -19.09 58.33 -2.01
C GLU A 445 -18.88 59.43 -0.97
N PHE A 446 -17.82 59.36 -0.15
CA PHE A 446 -17.53 60.37 0.85
C PHE A 446 -17.01 61.66 0.21
N ILE A 447 -16.16 61.56 -0.82
CA ILE A 447 -15.69 62.71 -1.60
C ILE A 447 -16.88 63.41 -2.27
N GLU A 448 -17.82 62.67 -2.87
CA GLU A 448 -19.05 63.21 -3.43
C GLU A 448 -19.96 63.87 -2.38
N GLN A 449 -20.13 63.27 -1.20
CA GLN A 449 -20.93 63.83 -0.11
C GLN A 449 -20.31 65.13 0.41
N LEU A 450 -18.98 65.15 0.61
CA LEU A 450 -18.25 66.32 1.04
C LEU A 450 -18.29 67.45 -0.01
N ALA A 451 -18.19 67.11 -1.30
CA ALA A 451 -18.34 68.07 -2.40
C ALA A 451 -19.74 68.73 -2.41
N LYS A 452 -20.80 67.92 -2.29
CA LYS A 452 -22.19 68.42 -2.19
C LYS A 452 -22.39 69.29 -0.94
N GLU A 453 -21.92 68.84 0.22
CA GLU A 453 -21.96 69.63 1.45
C GLU A 453 -21.17 70.96 1.35
N MET A 454 -20.06 71.00 0.62
CA MET A 454 -19.32 72.24 0.38
C MET A 454 -20.06 73.15 -0.60
N GLU A 455 -20.64 72.61 -1.66
CA GLU A 455 -21.45 73.37 -2.61
C GLU A 455 -22.68 74.00 -1.93
N ASP A 456 -23.43 73.24 -1.13
CA ASP A 456 -24.57 73.75 -0.34
C ASP A 456 -24.14 74.89 0.62
N LYS A 457 -22.98 74.76 1.26
CA LYS A 457 -22.41 75.80 2.16
C LYS A 457 -21.97 77.04 1.38
N ILE A 458 -21.41 76.88 0.18
CA ILE A 458 -21.04 77.99 -0.71
C ILE A 458 -22.30 78.70 -1.21
N GLN A 459 -23.31 77.96 -1.69
CA GLN A 459 -24.57 78.54 -2.16
C GLN A 459 -25.27 79.32 -1.03
N SER A 460 -25.39 78.77 0.17
CA SER A 460 -26.03 79.45 1.31
C SER A 460 -25.26 80.70 1.80
N GLU A 461 -23.93 80.72 1.79
CA GLU A 461 -23.15 81.94 2.11
C GLU A 461 -23.22 82.99 0.96
N VAL A 462 -23.38 82.56 -0.30
CA VAL A 462 -23.63 83.46 -1.43
C VAL A 462 -25.03 84.09 -1.36
N GLU A 463 -26.08 83.31 -1.08
CA GLU A 463 -27.44 83.82 -0.84
C GLU A 463 -27.48 84.82 0.31
N LYS A 464 -26.80 84.48 1.41
CA LYS A 464 -26.64 85.34 2.58
C LYS A 464 -25.94 86.65 2.24
N ARG A 465 -24.88 86.63 1.42
CA ARG A 465 -24.21 87.86 0.93
C ARG A 465 -25.08 88.68 -0.03
N LEU A 466 -25.88 88.05 -0.87
CA LEU A 466 -26.90 88.73 -1.67
C LEU A 466 -27.94 89.43 -0.77
N SER A 467 -28.34 88.78 0.32
CA SER A 467 -29.31 89.35 1.26
C SER A 467 -28.76 90.57 2.03
N THR A 468 -27.46 90.61 2.34
CA THR A 468 -26.83 91.74 3.05
C THR A 468 -26.44 92.90 2.14
N ALA A 469 -26.33 92.69 0.82
CA ALA A 469 -25.93 93.72 -0.15
C ALA A 469 -27.04 94.74 -0.53
N SER A 470 -28.15 94.78 0.22
CA SER A 470 -29.33 95.60 -0.11
C SER A 470 -29.59 96.79 0.83
N THR A 471 -28.66 97.17 1.71
CA THR A 471 -28.81 98.35 2.61
C THR A 471 -27.50 99.12 2.87
N ASP A 472 -27.46 100.32 2.28
CA ASP A 472 -26.72 101.54 2.68
C ASP A 472 -25.17 101.60 2.65
N GLU A 473 -24.69 102.84 2.69
CA GLU A 473 -23.49 103.30 1.97
C GLU A 473 -22.85 104.52 2.68
N THR A 474 -21.50 104.59 2.75
CA THR A 474 -20.68 105.80 3.07
C THR A 474 -20.75 106.37 4.52
N THR A 475 -19.70 106.89 5.18
CA THR A 475 -18.22 106.99 4.97
C THR A 475 -17.48 106.23 6.13
N GLU A 476 -16.28 106.48 6.69
CA GLU A 476 -15.20 107.50 6.57
C GLU A 476 -13.80 106.91 6.95
N GLN A 477 -12.80 107.75 7.25
CA GLN A 477 -11.40 107.42 7.62
C GLN A 477 -10.88 108.43 8.68
N PRO A 478 -9.61 108.39 9.18
CA PRO A 478 -8.51 107.40 9.12
C PRO A 478 -8.17 106.87 10.57
N THR A 479 -7.09 106.14 10.93
CA THR A 479 -5.66 106.10 10.51
C THR A 479 -4.96 104.76 10.81
N GLU A 480 -3.80 104.57 10.15
CA GLU A 480 -2.63 103.74 10.50
C GLU A 480 -2.60 102.21 10.18
N GLU A 481 -1.44 101.85 9.62
CA GLU A 481 -0.80 100.53 9.36
C GLU A 481 -1.35 99.54 8.30
N VAL A 482 -0.38 98.96 7.56
CA VAL A 482 -0.40 97.83 6.60
C VAL A 482 -1.26 97.98 5.32
N ALA A 483 -0.67 98.56 4.27
CA ALA A 483 -1.14 98.40 2.88
C ALA A 483 -0.02 98.62 1.84
N GLU A 484 0.47 97.54 1.23
CA GLU A 484 1.31 97.41 0.02
C GLU A 484 1.45 95.90 -0.24
N GLU A 485 1.46 95.34 -1.45
CA GLU A 485 0.79 95.67 -2.72
C GLU A 485 0.59 94.31 -3.48
N ILE A 486 0.10 94.29 -4.73
CA ILE A 486 -0.09 93.01 -5.46
C ILE A 486 0.95 92.84 -6.59
N SER A 487 1.94 91.98 -6.34
CA SER A 487 2.78 91.27 -7.31
C SER A 487 2.98 89.83 -6.78
N THR A 488 3.00 88.74 -7.55
CA THR A 488 3.98 88.36 -8.60
C THR A 488 5.44 88.49 -8.16
N ASP A 489 6.24 87.49 -8.52
CA ASP A 489 7.69 87.35 -8.27
C ASP A 489 8.10 87.03 -6.81
N ALA A 490 8.23 85.74 -6.46
CA ALA A 490 8.97 85.27 -5.26
C ALA A 490 9.20 83.73 -5.15
N ILE A 491 8.66 82.87 -6.03
CA ILE A 491 8.88 81.39 -5.97
C ILE A 491 9.53 80.82 -7.26
N GLU A 492 9.54 81.57 -8.37
CA GLU A 492 10.19 81.12 -9.62
C GLU A 492 11.74 81.29 -9.61
N GLU A 493 12.34 81.87 -8.56
CA GLU A 493 13.78 82.18 -8.49
C GLU A 493 14.62 81.15 -7.68
N VAL A 494 14.30 79.85 -7.82
CA VAL A 494 15.14 78.74 -7.27
C VAL A 494 15.44 77.65 -8.31
N LEU A 495 14.82 77.68 -9.49
CA LEU A 495 14.88 76.56 -10.46
C LEU A 495 15.44 76.88 -11.86
N ASP A 496 16.05 78.06 -12.07
CA ASP A 496 16.66 78.36 -13.37
C ASP A 496 18.04 79.06 -13.28
N GLN A 497 19.05 78.31 -12.83
CA GLN A 497 20.46 78.63 -13.12
C GLN A 497 21.40 77.42 -13.00
N VAL A 498 21.69 76.76 -14.14
CA VAL A 498 23.03 76.69 -14.77
C VAL A 498 23.03 75.64 -15.90
N GLU A 499 23.16 76.19 -17.12
CA GLU A 499 23.65 75.65 -18.40
C GLU A 499 23.76 74.14 -18.70
N ALA A 500 23.32 73.78 -19.90
CA ALA A 500 23.54 72.48 -20.52
C ALA A 500 24.95 72.32 -21.12
N ALA A 501 25.51 71.11 -21.02
CA ALA A 501 26.72 70.69 -21.75
C ALA A 501 26.68 69.19 -22.11
N THR A 502 25.71 68.77 -22.92
CA THR A 502 25.64 67.40 -23.46
C THR A 502 26.47 67.25 -24.74
N ASP A 503 27.52 66.43 -24.72
CA ASP A 503 27.99 65.75 -25.93
C ASP A 503 28.79 64.46 -25.61
N GLY A 504 28.74 63.49 -26.54
CA GLY A 504 29.32 62.14 -26.41
C GLY A 504 28.44 61.17 -25.59
N VAL A 505 27.86 60.08 -26.13
CA VAL A 505 28.26 59.28 -27.29
C VAL A 505 27.07 58.78 -28.13
N VAL A 506 27.00 59.25 -29.39
CA VAL A 506 26.81 58.49 -30.64
C VAL A 506 25.95 57.20 -30.62
N ASN A 507 24.75 57.28 -31.24
CA ASN A 507 24.10 56.28 -32.13
C ASN A 507 23.72 54.88 -31.54
N ASN A 508 22.59 54.23 -31.85
CA ASN A 508 21.59 54.39 -32.93
C ASN A 508 20.20 53.91 -32.46
N ASN A 509 19.13 54.67 -32.73
CA ASN A 509 17.84 54.05 -33.08
C ASN A 509 16.93 55.02 -33.89
N GLY A 510 17.35 55.36 -35.11
CA GLY A 510 16.49 56.01 -36.09
C GLY A 510 15.85 54.99 -37.04
N GLU A 511 14.57 55.20 -37.38
CA GLU A 511 13.78 54.44 -38.38
C GLU A 511 13.73 52.90 -38.22
N SER A 512 12.63 52.40 -37.66
CA SER A 512 11.79 51.42 -38.37
C SER A 512 10.42 51.25 -37.72
N VAL A 513 9.36 51.51 -38.48
CA VAL A 513 8.01 51.00 -38.19
C VAL A 513 7.88 49.65 -38.88
N GLU A 514 8.51 48.61 -38.31
CA GLU A 514 8.20 47.24 -38.70
C GLU A 514 6.91 46.81 -38.00
N ARG A 515 5.91 46.41 -38.81
CA ARG A 515 4.69 45.78 -38.28
C ARG A 515 5.08 44.41 -37.73
N GLU A 516 4.58 44.05 -36.56
CA GLU A 516 4.70 42.68 -36.07
C GLU A 516 4.16 41.70 -37.12
N ALA A 517 5.03 40.79 -37.58
CA ALA A 517 4.68 39.85 -38.62
C ALA A 517 3.58 38.90 -38.12
N SER A 518 2.49 38.77 -38.89
CA SER A 518 1.34 38.00 -38.45
C SER A 518 1.72 36.54 -38.18
N LEU A 519 0.96 35.85 -37.33
CA LEU A 519 1.16 34.42 -37.07
C LEU A 519 1.28 33.62 -38.39
N ARG A 520 0.52 34.01 -39.42
CA ARG A 520 0.54 33.40 -40.75
C ARG A 520 1.90 33.52 -41.45
N ASP A 521 2.57 34.66 -41.30
CA ASP A 521 3.90 34.92 -41.86
C ASP A 521 5.01 34.19 -41.08
N ARG A 522 4.87 34.09 -39.75
CA ARG A 522 5.77 33.31 -38.89
C ARG A 522 5.70 31.81 -39.24
N PHE A 523 4.49 31.26 -39.41
CA PHE A 523 4.28 29.90 -39.92
C PHE A 523 4.83 29.71 -41.34
N ALA A 524 4.55 30.62 -42.28
CA ALA A 524 5.05 30.53 -43.66
C ALA A 524 6.58 30.65 -43.79
N LYS A 525 7.27 31.14 -42.75
CA LYS A 525 8.74 31.17 -42.67
C LYS A 525 9.33 29.87 -42.10
N ALA A 526 8.64 29.20 -41.17
CA ALA A 526 9.09 27.95 -40.54
C ALA A 526 9.05 26.74 -41.50
N PHE A 527 8.08 26.67 -42.41
CA PHE A 527 7.85 25.51 -43.29
C PHE A 527 8.48 25.62 -44.69
N LYS A 528 9.36 26.60 -44.92
CA LYS A 528 9.89 26.87 -46.28
C LYS A 528 10.96 25.89 -46.77
N ASP A 529 11.69 25.25 -45.87
CA ASP A 529 12.82 24.36 -46.22
C ASP A 529 12.47 22.86 -46.14
N SER A 530 11.25 22.50 -45.70
CA SER A 530 10.86 21.12 -45.41
C SER A 530 9.92 20.44 -46.43
N VAL A 531 9.23 21.17 -47.33
CA VAL A 531 8.41 20.54 -48.38
C VAL A 531 8.51 21.24 -49.73
N LYS A 532 9.02 20.54 -50.75
CA LYS A 532 8.84 20.90 -52.16
C LYS A 532 7.61 20.20 -52.73
N PHE A 533 6.51 20.94 -52.87
CA PHE A 533 5.39 20.51 -53.70
C PHE A 533 5.68 20.82 -55.18
N THR A 534 5.88 19.79 -55.99
CA THR A 534 5.70 19.85 -57.45
C THR A 534 4.26 19.48 -57.79
N PHE A 535 3.64 20.27 -58.68
CA PHE A 535 2.37 19.95 -59.33
C PHE A 535 2.53 18.84 -60.37
#